data_AF-A0AAN7ZAW7-F1
#
_entry.id   AF-A0AAN7ZAW7-F1
#
_cell.length_a   1.000
_cell.length_b   1.000
_cell.length_c   1.000
_cell.angle_alpha   90.00
_cell.angle_beta   90.00
_cell.angle_gamma   90.00
#
_symmetry.space_group_name_H-M   'P 1'
#
loop_
_entity.id
_entity.type
_entity.pdbx_description
1 polymer ?
#
loop_
_entity_poly.entity_id
_entity_poly.type
_entity_poly.pdbx_seq_one_letter_code
_entity_poly.pdbx_strand_id
1 'polypeptide(L)'
;MPSWYQAAWTVVLSLYSDSDSVTFGTILSGRDLPIDGATDTIGPLINILPFNVTLNGSSNVADYLRSIFRHSVELSDVQCSIPEDGFTRQFMTALAMEFEMVPANNQAIQPIGSSWSKILPDISLFICTTYNGEIRLCFQEKRYVRADIEGLAKHFHAAIMHLGSWTCTVGDIMDAVMKDGSADTLMTFGNCYSDTTSPASIKEDLVTLFEKATRENPRAVAVWKTPFIRRVRSSCKSYGD
;
A
#
# COMPACT_ATOMS: atom_id res chain seq x y z
N MET A 1 -1.83 9.49 20.30
CA MET A 1 -2.85 8.75 19.53
C MET A 1 -2.69 8.83 18.00
N PRO A 2 -2.07 9.85 17.37
CA PRO A 2 -1.83 9.83 15.90
C PRO A 2 -0.97 8.65 15.45
N SER A 3 -0.01 8.25 16.30
CA SER A 3 0.93 7.16 16.04
C SER A 3 0.28 5.82 15.72
N TRP A 4 -0.92 5.56 16.23
CA TRP A 4 -1.64 4.32 15.95
C TRP A 4 -2.12 4.26 14.50
N TYR A 5 -2.72 5.35 14.02
CA TYR A 5 -3.18 5.47 12.64
C TYR A 5 -2.00 5.55 11.66
N GLN A 6 -0.94 6.26 12.03
CA GLN A 6 0.30 6.28 11.25
C GLN A 6 0.88 4.86 11.12
N ALA A 7 0.99 4.12 12.23
CA ALA A 7 1.50 2.75 12.23
C ALA A 7 0.68 1.80 11.37
N ALA A 8 -0.65 1.86 11.48
CA ALA A 8 -1.57 1.07 10.66
C ALA A 8 -1.43 1.43 9.17
N TRP A 9 -1.31 2.72 8.86
CA TRP A 9 -1.23 3.19 7.49
C TRP A 9 0.08 2.79 6.83
N THR A 10 1.19 2.83 7.56
CA THR A 10 2.47 2.29 7.10
C THR A 10 2.37 0.81 6.72
N VAL A 11 1.73 -0.01 7.55
CA VAL A 11 1.53 -1.46 7.27
C VAL A 11 0.75 -1.66 5.97
N VAL A 12 -0.36 -0.92 5.80
CA VAL A 12 -1.17 -0.99 4.58
C VAL A 12 -0.36 -0.54 3.36
N LEU A 13 0.32 0.60 3.43
CA LEU A 13 1.13 1.08 2.32
C LEU A 13 2.22 0.09 1.93
N SER A 14 2.86 -0.56 2.92
CA SER A 14 3.89 -1.56 2.67
C SER A 14 3.35 -2.76 1.92
N LEU A 15 2.19 -3.28 2.33
CA LEU A 15 1.50 -4.38 1.64
C LEU A 15 1.14 -4.02 0.19
N TYR A 16 0.68 -2.79 -0.06
CA TYR A 16 0.27 -2.34 -1.39
C TYR A 16 1.43 -1.92 -2.30
N SER A 17 2.56 -1.52 -1.72
CA SER A 17 3.76 -1.12 -2.48
C SER A 17 4.82 -2.21 -2.59
N ASP A 18 4.60 -3.36 -1.91
CA ASP A 18 5.58 -4.44 -1.77
C ASP A 18 6.94 -3.90 -1.33
N SER A 19 6.92 -3.02 -0.32
CA SER A 19 8.10 -2.32 0.15
C SER A 19 8.13 -2.20 1.66
N ASP A 20 9.29 -2.52 2.25
CA ASP A 20 9.51 -2.33 3.68
C ASP A 20 9.64 -0.84 4.05
N SER A 21 9.96 0.04 3.09
CA SER A 21 10.12 1.48 3.36
C SER A 21 9.06 2.28 2.63
N VAL A 22 8.23 2.99 3.38
CA VAL A 22 7.11 3.76 2.84
C VAL A 22 7.17 5.21 3.31
N THR A 23 6.62 6.11 2.48
CA THR A 23 6.54 7.53 2.79
C THR A 23 5.15 8.07 2.48
N PHE A 24 4.58 8.80 3.43
CA PHE A 24 3.31 9.51 3.28
C PHE A 24 3.38 10.87 3.96
N GLY A 25 2.52 11.81 3.58
CA GLY A 25 2.44 13.11 4.25
C GLY A 25 1.75 12.98 5.60
N THR A 26 2.31 13.55 6.66
CA THR A 26 1.58 13.78 7.92
C THR A 26 1.34 15.27 8.10
N ILE A 27 0.14 15.61 8.58
CA ILE A 27 -0.31 16.99 8.67
C ILE A 27 -0.14 17.47 10.10
N LEU A 28 0.60 18.56 10.25
CA LEU A 28 0.89 19.21 11.51
C LEU A 28 0.16 20.55 11.54
N SER A 29 -0.44 20.88 12.69
CA SER A 29 -1.28 22.07 12.82
C SER A 29 -0.49 23.38 12.80
N GLY A 30 0.78 23.32 13.23
CA GLY A 30 1.63 24.49 13.46
C GLY A 30 1.20 25.34 14.67
N ARG A 31 0.13 24.98 15.39
CA ARG A 31 -0.39 25.76 16.53
C ARG A 31 0.33 25.48 17.84
N ASP A 32 1.04 24.36 17.92
CA ASP A 32 1.89 23.94 19.02
C ASP A 32 3.33 24.46 18.89
N LEU A 33 3.63 25.24 17.84
CA LEU A 33 4.92 25.90 17.68
C LEU A 33 5.19 26.86 18.86
N PRO A 34 6.45 26.99 19.31
CA PRO A 34 6.85 27.91 20.38
C PRO A 34 6.92 29.36 19.87
N ILE A 35 5.84 29.82 19.23
CA ILE A 35 5.66 31.17 18.67
C ILE A 35 4.54 31.83 19.47
N ASP A 36 4.78 33.05 19.93
CA ASP A 36 3.77 33.79 20.70
C ASP A 36 2.50 34.02 19.86
N GLY A 37 1.34 33.67 20.43
CA GLY A 37 0.05 33.75 19.74
C GLY A 37 -0.21 32.69 18.64
N ALA A 38 0.61 31.65 18.50
CA ALA A 38 0.40 30.59 17.48
C ALA A 38 -0.99 29.94 17.57
N THR A 39 -1.45 29.65 18.79
CA THR A 39 -2.76 29.07 19.06
C THR A 39 -3.90 29.96 18.58
N ASP A 40 -3.79 31.28 18.81
CA ASP A 40 -4.84 32.27 18.54
C ASP A 40 -4.73 32.91 17.14
N THR A 41 -3.71 32.53 16.37
CA THR A 41 -3.47 33.10 15.03
C THR A 41 -4.60 32.75 14.07
N ILE A 42 -5.15 33.78 13.44
CA ILE A 42 -6.12 33.67 12.35
C ILE A 42 -5.35 33.48 11.04
N GLY A 43 -5.40 32.26 10.50
CA GLY A 43 -4.72 31.90 9.25
C GLY A 43 -4.24 30.45 9.24
N PRO A 44 -3.78 29.94 8.09
CA PRO A 44 -3.20 28.61 8.00
C PRO A 44 -1.77 28.60 8.57
N LEU A 45 -1.56 27.85 9.65
CA LEU A 45 -0.24 27.46 10.15
C LEU A 45 0.09 26.00 9.78
N ILE A 46 -0.77 25.37 9.00
CA ILE A 46 -0.70 23.95 8.69
C ILE A 46 0.54 23.66 7.83
N ASN A 47 1.26 22.60 8.15
CA ASN A 47 2.38 22.12 7.35
C ASN A 47 2.26 20.61 7.14
N ILE A 48 2.67 20.14 5.96
CA ILE A 48 2.65 18.72 5.62
C ILE A 48 4.08 18.26 5.43
N LEU A 49 4.51 17.36 6.30
CA LEU A 49 5.86 16.81 6.30
C LEU A 49 5.84 15.35 5.81
N PRO A 50 6.89 14.90 5.08
CA PRO A 50 7.04 13.50 4.72
C PRO A 50 7.33 12.69 5.99
N PHE A 51 6.48 11.71 6.26
CA PHE A 51 6.63 10.71 7.31
C PHE A 51 7.19 9.45 6.66
N ASN A 52 8.47 9.17 6.88
CA ASN A 52 9.17 8.03 6.30
C ASN A 52 9.38 6.96 7.36
N VAL A 53 8.97 5.73 7.07
CA VAL A 53 9.11 4.63 7.99
C VAL A 53 9.59 3.40 7.25
N THR A 54 10.57 2.72 7.85
CA THR A 54 10.96 1.36 7.46
C THR A 54 10.39 0.36 8.45
N LEU A 55 9.58 -0.56 7.93
CA LEU A 55 9.03 -1.69 8.65
C LEU A 55 10.07 -2.78 8.81
N ASN A 56 9.96 -3.49 9.93
CA ASN A 56 10.69 -4.72 10.16
C ASN A 56 9.67 -5.75 10.65
N GLY A 57 9.33 -6.71 9.79
CA GLY A 57 8.32 -7.73 10.09
C GLY A 57 8.61 -8.55 11.36
N SER A 58 9.87 -8.70 11.76
CA SER A 58 10.26 -9.43 12.98
C SER A 58 10.14 -8.60 14.26
N SER A 59 9.85 -7.30 14.16
CA SER A 59 9.74 -6.43 15.32
C SER A 59 8.43 -6.66 16.07
N ASN A 60 8.47 -6.59 17.40
CA ASN A 60 7.27 -6.61 18.22
C ASN A 60 6.44 -5.34 18.01
N VAL A 61 5.11 -5.48 18.03
CA VAL A 61 4.17 -4.38 17.82
C VAL A 61 4.37 -3.22 18.79
N ALA A 62 4.69 -3.49 20.06
CA ALA A 62 4.92 -2.44 21.05
C ALA A 62 6.17 -1.60 20.72
N ASP A 63 7.25 -2.25 20.28
CA ASP A 63 8.48 -1.54 19.90
C ASP A 63 8.30 -0.77 18.59
N TYR A 64 7.55 -1.34 17.65
CA TYR A 64 7.12 -0.66 16.43
C TYR A 64 6.27 0.59 16.74
N LEU A 65 5.24 0.49 17.58
CA LEU A 65 4.42 1.64 17.95
C LEU A 65 5.22 2.72 18.68
N ARG A 66 6.18 2.33 19.53
CA ARG A 66 7.10 3.29 20.16
C ARG A 66 8.01 3.97 19.14
N SER A 67 8.51 3.25 18.13
CA SER A 67 9.35 3.84 17.08
C SER A 67 8.57 4.84 16.24
N ILE A 68 7.34 4.51 15.85
CA ILE A 68 6.43 5.43 15.13
C ILE A 68 6.14 6.67 15.97
N PHE A 69 5.80 6.49 17.26
CA PHE A 69 5.54 7.61 18.15
C PHE A 69 6.75 8.53 18.27
N ARG A 70 7.95 7.96 18.49
CA ARG A 70 9.19 8.73 18.55
C ARG A 70 9.45 9.49 17.24
N HIS A 71 9.27 8.84 16.10
CA HIS A 71 9.44 9.49 14.80
C HIS A 71 8.47 10.67 14.62
N SER A 72 7.22 10.53 15.07
CA SER A 72 6.25 11.62 15.05
C SER A 72 6.64 12.80 15.94
N VAL A 73 7.29 12.55 17.07
CA VAL A 73 7.80 13.62 17.96
C VAL A 73 8.98 14.32 17.30
N GLU A 74 9.96 13.57 16.77
CA GLU A 74 11.12 14.12 16.06
C GLU A 74 10.70 14.98 14.86
N LEU A 75 9.65 14.57 14.13
CA LEU A 75 9.12 15.34 13.02
C LEU A 75 8.47 16.67 13.46
N SER A 76 7.92 16.70 14.69
CA SER A 76 7.31 17.89 15.28
C SER A 76 8.33 18.99 15.56
N ASP A 77 9.58 18.62 15.85
CA ASP A 77 10.68 19.57 16.09
C ASP A 77 11.05 20.36 14.83
N VAL A 78 10.74 19.82 13.64
CA VAL A 78 11.02 20.44 12.33
C VAL A 78 9.76 20.86 11.59
N GLN A 79 8.63 21.00 12.29
CA GLN A 79 7.32 21.34 11.70
C GLN A 79 7.28 22.72 11.03
N CYS A 80 8.23 23.61 11.33
CA CYS A 80 8.37 24.91 10.68
C CYS A 80 9.21 24.88 9.38
N SER A 81 9.77 23.72 9.00
CA SER A 81 10.60 23.61 7.79
C SER A 81 9.80 23.85 6.52
N ILE A 82 10.44 24.54 5.57
CA ILE A 82 9.88 24.87 4.26
C ILE A 82 10.71 24.22 3.13
N PRO A 83 10.14 24.01 1.94
CA PRO A 83 10.89 23.43 0.81
C PRO A 83 12.17 24.21 0.45
N GLU A 84 12.20 25.52 0.69
CA GLU A 84 13.34 26.41 0.49
C GLU A 84 14.54 26.07 1.38
N ASP A 85 14.31 25.37 2.50
CA ASP A 85 15.38 24.83 3.36
C ASP A 85 16.09 23.61 2.72
N GLY A 86 15.70 23.21 1.50
CA GLY A 86 16.26 22.09 0.76
C GLY A 86 15.52 20.76 0.94
N PHE A 87 14.36 20.76 1.60
CA PHE A 87 13.57 19.55 1.83
C PHE A 87 12.58 19.28 0.71
N THR A 88 12.65 18.09 0.12
CA THR A 88 11.68 17.64 -0.87
C THR A 88 10.42 17.07 -0.21
N ARG A 89 9.24 17.46 -0.68
CA ARG A 89 7.93 16.97 -0.22
C ARG A 89 7.33 16.05 -1.28
N GLN A 90 7.79 14.80 -1.35
CA GLN A 90 7.28 13.80 -2.32
C GLN A 90 6.52 12.70 -1.58
N PHE A 91 5.20 12.69 -1.73
CA PHE A 91 4.32 11.63 -1.26
C PHE A 91 3.01 11.66 -2.05
N MET A 92 2.38 10.50 -2.24
CA MET A 92 1.11 10.37 -2.98
C MET A 92 -0.11 10.34 -2.07
N THR A 93 0.10 10.02 -0.80
CA THR A 93 -0.95 9.90 0.21
C THR A 93 -0.62 10.77 1.42
N ALA A 94 -1.63 11.32 2.09
CA ALA A 94 -1.45 12.00 3.36
C ALA A 94 -2.45 11.55 4.41
N LEU A 95 -2.01 11.55 5.66
CA LEU A 95 -2.78 11.21 6.85
C LEU A 95 -2.86 12.43 7.77
N ALA A 96 -4.09 12.83 8.07
CA ALA A 96 -4.44 13.93 8.93
C ALA A 96 -5.25 13.42 10.12
N MET A 97 -4.93 13.92 11.31
CA MET A 97 -5.79 13.75 12.48
C MET A 97 -6.54 15.06 12.71
N GLU A 98 -7.85 15.02 12.56
CA GLU A 98 -8.73 16.17 12.74
C GLU A 98 -9.15 16.29 14.21
N PHE A 99 -9.01 17.50 14.73
CA PHE A 99 -9.54 17.90 16.02
C PHE A 99 -10.92 18.51 15.81
N GLU A 100 -11.95 17.75 16.19
CA GLU A 100 -13.31 18.26 16.16
C GLU A 100 -13.45 19.31 17.28
N MET A 101 -13.60 20.58 16.89
CA MET A 101 -13.91 21.65 17.83
C MET A 101 -15.41 21.57 18.14
N VAL A 102 -15.76 20.94 19.25
CA VAL A 102 -17.13 21.02 19.78
C VAL A 102 -17.32 22.42 20.35
N PRO A 103 -18.28 23.23 19.84
CA PRO A 103 -18.54 24.54 20.40
C PRO A 103 -18.96 24.39 21.86
N ALA A 104 -18.37 25.19 22.75
CA ALA A 104 -18.77 25.18 24.15
C ALA A 104 -20.26 25.55 24.25
N ASN A 105 -21.05 24.72 24.93
CA ASN A 105 -22.51 24.85 25.04
C ASN A 105 -22.99 26.20 25.63
N ASN A 106 -22.08 27.02 26.16
CA ASN A 106 -22.36 28.30 26.82
C ASN A 106 -21.96 29.55 26.03
N GLN A 107 -21.66 29.45 24.73
CA GLN A 107 -21.35 30.63 23.92
C GLN A 107 -22.63 31.37 23.48
N ALA A 108 -22.64 32.70 23.66
CA ALA A 108 -23.73 33.58 23.24
C ALA A 108 -23.94 33.61 21.71
N ILE A 109 -22.91 33.22 20.96
CA ILE A 109 -22.94 33.07 19.52
C ILE A 109 -22.78 31.58 19.23
N GLN A 110 -23.80 30.99 18.63
CA GLN A 110 -23.79 29.59 18.21
C GLN A 110 -23.57 29.50 16.70
N PRO A 111 -22.90 28.44 16.21
CA PRO A 111 -22.80 28.19 14.78
C PRO A 111 -24.20 28.06 14.15
N ILE A 112 -24.37 28.60 12.93
CA ILE A 112 -25.63 28.56 12.18
C ILE A 112 -26.01 27.11 11.76
N GLY A 113 -25.04 26.20 11.77
CA GLY A 113 -25.22 24.78 11.51
C GLY A 113 -23.95 24.00 11.83
N SER A 114 -23.92 22.72 11.47
CA SER A 114 -22.72 21.90 11.58
C SER A 114 -21.60 22.43 10.67
N SER A 115 -20.39 22.47 11.20
CA SER A 115 -19.19 22.76 10.40
C SER A 115 -19.05 21.70 9.31
N TRP A 116 -18.77 22.14 8.08
CA TRP A 116 -18.43 21.24 6.99
C TRP A 116 -17.08 21.66 6.40
N SER A 117 -16.29 20.67 5.96
CA SER A 117 -15.06 20.88 5.23
C SER A 117 -15.13 20.08 3.93
N LYS A 118 -14.59 20.64 2.84
CA LYS A 118 -14.40 19.93 1.59
C LYS A 118 -12.91 19.89 1.30
N ILE A 119 -12.35 18.69 1.32
CA ILE A 119 -10.95 18.47 0.96
C ILE A 119 -10.91 18.33 -0.56
N LEU A 120 -10.32 19.33 -1.23
CA LEU A 120 -9.98 19.23 -2.64
C LEU A 120 -8.59 18.60 -2.70
N PRO A 121 -8.45 17.36 -3.22
CA PRO A 121 -7.18 16.66 -3.12
C PRO A 121 -6.24 17.18 -4.22
N ASP A 122 -5.23 17.97 -3.84
CA ASP A 122 -3.98 18.03 -4.63
C ASP A 122 -3.18 16.73 -4.44
N ILE A 123 -3.44 16.02 -3.33
CA ILE A 123 -2.88 14.71 -2.98
C ILE A 123 -3.83 13.62 -3.46
N SER A 124 -3.31 12.54 -4.05
CA SER A 124 -4.12 11.51 -4.70
C SER A 124 -5.08 10.79 -3.74
N LEU A 125 -4.64 10.53 -2.50
CA LEU A 125 -5.44 9.92 -1.43
C LEU A 125 -5.15 10.63 -0.10
N PHE A 126 -6.20 11.05 0.59
CA PHE A 126 -6.15 11.77 1.85
C PHE A 126 -6.98 11.03 2.89
N ILE A 127 -6.43 10.84 4.08
CA ILE A 127 -7.08 10.13 5.17
C ILE A 127 -7.27 11.11 6.33
N CYS A 128 -8.52 11.32 6.73
CA CYS A 128 -8.85 12.02 7.96
C CYS A 128 -9.25 11.02 9.03
N THR A 129 -8.69 11.14 10.23
CA THR A 129 -9.20 10.47 11.41
C THR A 129 -9.69 11.49 12.43
N THR A 130 -10.85 11.25 13.01
CA THR A 130 -11.45 12.12 14.04
C THR A 130 -11.27 11.50 15.43
N TYR A 131 -11.56 12.27 16.48
CA TYR A 131 -11.52 11.78 17.86
C TYR A 131 -12.57 10.72 18.20
N ASN A 132 -13.71 10.74 17.49
CA ASN A 132 -14.77 9.75 17.68
C ASN A 132 -14.46 8.41 16.99
N GLY A 133 -13.31 8.29 16.31
CA GLY A 133 -12.89 7.08 15.60
C GLY A 133 -13.43 6.97 14.17
N GLU A 134 -14.08 8.00 13.65
CA GLU A 134 -14.46 8.07 12.24
C GLU A 134 -13.21 8.24 11.37
N ILE A 135 -13.13 7.43 10.32
CA ILE A 135 -12.04 7.46 9.34
C ILE A 135 -12.66 7.77 7.98
N ARG A 136 -12.19 8.85 7.35
CA ARG A 136 -12.64 9.28 6.03
C ARG A 136 -11.50 9.20 5.04
N LEU A 137 -11.68 8.44 3.97
CA LEU A 137 -10.76 8.36 2.83
C LEU A 137 -11.30 9.24 1.71
N CYS A 138 -10.61 10.34 1.43
CA CYS A 138 -10.91 11.24 0.32
C CYS A 138 -9.91 10.99 -0.82
N PHE A 139 -10.39 10.68 -2.01
CA PHE A 139 -9.53 10.28 -3.12
C PHE A 139 -9.96 10.92 -4.45
N GLN A 140 -9.03 10.98 -5.40
CA GLN A 140 -9.33 11.42 -6.76
C GLN A 140 -9.95 10.28 -7.56
N GLU A 141 -11.21 10.42 -7.98
CA GLU A 141 -11.93 9.43 -8.80
C GLU A 141 -11.27 9.17 -10.16
N LYS A 142 -10.48 10.12 -10.67
CA LYS A 142 -9.69 9.94 -11.90
C LYS A 142 -8.56 8.91 -11.75
N ARG A 143 -8.12 8.65 -10.52
CA ARG A 143 -6.95 7.83 -10.21
C ARG A 143 -7.30 6.53 -9.49
N TYR A 144 -8.38 6.53 -8.71
CA TYR A 144 -8.80 5.36 -7.95
C TYR A 144 -10.26 5.03 -8.21
N VAL A 145 -10.54 3.73 -8.34
CA VAL A 145 -11.90 3.19 -8.38
C VAL A 145 -12.40 3.00 -6.96
N ARG A 146 -13.68 3.31 -6.73
CA ARG A 146 -14.30 3.22 -5.41
C ARG A 146 -14.17 1.84 -4.76
N ALA A 147 -14.37 0.76 -5.52
CA ALA A 147 -14.26 -0.60 -5.01
C ALA A 147 -12.86 -0.90 -4.44
N ASP A 148 -11.81 -0.40 -5.09
CA ASP A 148 -10.43 -0.57 -4.62
C ASP A 148 -10.19 0.19 -3.32
N ILE A 149 -10.73 1.41 -3.20
CA ILE A 149 -10.66 2.21 -1.97
C ILE A 149 -11.46 1.56 -0.84
N GLU A 150 -12.60 0.92 -1.12
CA GLU A 150 -13.35 0.16 -0.13
C GLU A 150 -12.56 -1.06 0.37
N GLY A 151 -11.81 -1.75 -0.50
CA GLY A 151 -10.86 -2.79 -0.11
C GLY A 151 -9.72 -2.24 0.75
N LEU A 152 -9.12 -1.13 0.32
CA LEU A 152 -8.06 -0.44 1.06
C LEU A 152 -8.53 0.01 2.46
N ALA A 153 -9.75 0.51 2.57
CA ALA A 153 -10.36 0.90 3.84
C ALA A 153 -10.55 -0.30 4.78
N LYS A 154 -10.96 -1.47 4.24
CA LYS A 154 -11.06 -2.71 5.02
C LYS A 154 -9.69 -3.15 5.56
N HIS A 155 -8.65 -3.13 4.73
CA HIS A 155 -7.30 -3.47 5.17
C HIS A 155 -6.77 -2.49 6.21
N PHE A 156 -7.06 -1.19 6.06
CA PHE A 156 -6.67 -0.18 7.04
C PHE A 156 -7.39 -0.37 8.37
N HIS A 157 -8.69 -0.66 8.35
CA HIS A 157 -9.44 -1.03 9.55
C HIS A 157 -8.87 -2.29 10.20
N ALA A 158 -8.61 -3.36 9.44
CA ALA A 158 -8.02 -4.59 9.94
C ALA A 158 -6.64 -4.33 10.59
N ALA A 159 -5.78 -3.53 9.96
CA ALA A 159 -4.47 -3.17 10.51
C ALA A 159 -4.61 -2.44 11.86
N ILE A 160 -5.55 -1.50 11.98
CA ILE A 160 -5.84 -0.79 13.24
C ILE A 160 -6.26 -1.76 14.34
N MET A 161 -7.14 -2.72 14.02
CA MET A 161 -7.64 -3.71 14.97
C MET A 161 -6.55 -4.69 15.41
N HIS A 162 -5.74 -5.17 14.47
CA HIS A 162 -4.65 -6.11 14.74
C HIS A 162 -3.50 -5.49 15.53
N LEU A 163 -3.19 -4.20 15.32
CA LEU A 163 -2.27 -3.45 16.19
C LEU A 163 -2.73 -3.39 17.64
N GLY A 164 -4.03 -3.61 17.90
CA GLY A 164 -4.61 -3.74 19.23
C GLY A 164 -4.12 -4.97 20.00
N SER A 165 -3.47 -5.91 19.31
CA SER A 165 -2.83 -7.08 19.89
C SER A 165 -1.32 -6.84 20.04
N TRP A 166 -0.87 -6.60 21.27
CA TRP A 166 0.48 -6.12 21.57
C TRP A 166 1.49 -7.28 21.64
N THR A 167 1.01 -8.53 21.52
CA THR A 167 1.78 -9.75 21.72
C THR A 167 2.32 -10.35 20.43
N CYS A 168 1.91 -9.85 19.25
CA CYS A 168 2.37 -10.35 17.96
C CYS A 168 3.51 -9.51 17.37
N THR A 169 4.04 -9.97 16.24
CA THR A 169 5.00 -9.23 15.43
C THR A 169 4.30 -8.41 14.35
N VAL A 170 5.01 -7.45 13.76
CA VAL A 170 4.50 -6.69 12.62
C VAL A 170 4.19 -7.61 11.43
N GLY A 171 5.00 -8.65 11.21
CA GLY A 171 4.77 -9.64 10.16
C GLY A 171 3.47 -10.42 10.37
N ASP A 172 3.14 -10.78 11.61
CA ASP A 172 1.86 -11.43 11.91
C ASP A 172 0.66 -10.54 11.58
N ILE A 173 0.79 -9.22 11.80
CA ILE A 173 -0.24 -8.24 11.41
C ILE A 173 -0.38 -8.18 9.90
N MET A 174 0.74 -8.11 9.17
CA MET A 174 0.75 -8.10 7.70
C MET A 174 0.03 -9.33 7.14
N ASP A 175 0.33 -10.51 7.67
CA ASP A 175 -0.32 -11.76 7.30
C ASP A 175 -1.82 -11.77 7.63
N ALA A 176 -2.21 -11.22 8.78
CA ALA A 176 -3.60 -11.15 9.19
C ALA A 176 -4.42 -10.22 8.29
N VAL A 177 -3.87 -9.04 7.95
CA VAL A 177 -4.50 -8.08 7.04
C VAL A 177 -4.72 -8.68 5.66
N MET A 178 -3.78 -9.47 5.15
CA MET A 178 -3.93 -10.16 3.86
C MET A 178 -4.99 -11.28 3.88
N LYS A 179 -5.12 -11.98 5.01
CA LYS A 179 -6.14 -13.02 5.21
C LYS A 179 -7.54 -12.43 5.34
N ASP A 180 -7.67 -11.26 5.96
CA ASP A 180 -8.93 -10.56 6.16
C ASP A 180 -9.43 -9.90 4.85
N GLY A 181 -10.08 -10.70 4.01
CA GLY A 181 -10.91 -10.22 2.87
C GLY A 181 -10.26 -10.24 1.50
N SER A 182 -8.93 -10.32 1.40
CA SER A 182 -8.23 -10.45 0.11
C SER A 182 -8.01 -11.89 -0.34
N ALA A 183 -7.89 -12.83 0.60
CA ALA A 183 -7.63 -14.23 0.29
C ALA A 183 -8.68 -14.83 -0.68
N ASP A 184 -9.97 -14.61 -0.45
CA ASP A 184 -11.03 -15.13 -1.31
C ASP A 184 -11.00 -14.54 -2.73
N THR A 185 -10.73 -13.25 -2.84
CA THR A 185 -10.57 -12.55 -4.13
C THR A 185 -9.36 -13.11 -4.89
N LEU A 186 -8.22 -13.28 -4.20
CA LEU A 186 -7.02 -13.86 -4.78
C LEU A 186 -7.23 -15.32 -5.21
N MET A 187 -7.93 -16.12 -4.41
CA MET A 187 -8.28 -17.50 -4.76
C MET A 187 -9.20 -17.56 -5.97
N THR A 188 -10.12 -16.60 -6.10
CA THR A 188 -10.97 -16.47 -7.29
C THR A 188 -10.15 -16.10 -8.52
N PHE A 189 -9.28 -15.09 -8.44
CA PHE A 189 -8.42 -14.65 -9.55
C PHE A 189 -7.37 -15.70 -9.96
N GLY A 190 -6.85 -16.45 -8.99
CA GLY A 190 -5.95 -17.58 -9.23
C GLY A 190 -6.63 -18.82 -9.80
N ASN A 191 -7.95 -18.78 -10.03
CA ASN A 191 -8.76 -19.93 -10.41
C ASN A 191 -8.56 -21.12 -9.46
N CYS A 192 -8.31 -20.86 -8.16
CA CYS A 192 -8.00 -21.89 -7.18
C CYS A 192 -9.22 -22.71 -6.76
N TYR A 193 -10.43 -22.26 -7.11
CA TYR A 193 -11.68 -22.96 -6.85
C TYR A 193 -12.10 -23.90 -7.98
N SER A 194 -11.43 -23.87 -9.14
CA SER A 194 -11.74 -24.78 -10.23
C SER A 194 -10.96 -26.08 -10.09
N ASP A 195 -11.67 -27.19 -10.15
CA ASP A 195 -11.04 -28.52 -10.20
C ASP A 195 -10.08 -28.65 -11.38
N THR A 196 -10.33 -27.93 -12.50
CA THR A 196 -9.55 -28.01 -13.75
C THR A 196 -8.12 -27.48 -13.61
N THR A 197 -7.88 -26.57 -12.68
CA THR A 197 -6.58 -25.97 -12.39
C THR A 197 -5.93 -26.54 -11.13
N SER A 198 -6.56 -27.52 -10.49
CA SER A 198 -5.99 -28.25 -9.37
C SER A 198 -5.11 -29.41 -9.85
N PRO A 199 -4.13 -29.90 -9.06
CA PRO A 199 -3.41 -31.13 -9.37
C PRO A 199 -4.32 -32.34 -9.57
N ALA A 200 -5.53 -32.33 -9.02
CA ALA A 200 -6.51 -33.40 -9.20
C ALA A 200 -7.11 -33.44 -10.62
N SER A 201 -6.95 -32.41 -11.45
CA SER A 201 -7.32 -32.46 -12.88
C SER A 201 -6.37 -33.28 -13.73
N ILE A 202 -5.16 -33.55 -13.22
CA ILE A 202 -4.14 -34.31 -13.94
C ILE A 202 -4.51 -35.80 -13.88
N LYS A 203 -5.16 -36.28 -14.95
CA LYS A 203 -5.61 -37.68 -15.08
C LYS A 203 -4.60 -38.59 -15.76
N GLU A 204 -3.75 -38.02 -16.61
CA GLU A 204 -2.75 -38.75 -17.39
C GLU A 204 -1.45 -37.95 -17.32
N ASP A 205 -0.32 -38.64 -17.26
CA ASP A 205 0.99 -38.01 -17.40
C ASP A 205 1.40 -37.90 -18.88
N LEU A 206 2.46 -37.14 -19.14
CA LEU A 206 2.95 -36.90 -20.50
C LEU A 206 3.33 -38.21 -21.21
N VAL A 207 3.80 -39.22 -20.46
CA VAL A 207 4.20 -40.52 -21.02
C VAL A 207 2.97 -41.30 -21.46
N THR A 208 1.94 -41.37 -20.61
CA THR A 208 0.66 -42.02 -20.87
C THR A 208 -0.04 -41.39 -22.08
N LEU A 209 -0.04 -40.05 -22.16
CA LEU A 209 -0.57 -39.31 -23.30
C LEU A 209 0.20 -39.64 -24.60
N PHE A 210 1.53 -39.70 -24.53
CA PHE A 210 2.37 -40.02 -25.68
C PHE A 210 2.15 -41.47 -26.17
N GLU A 211 2.08 -42.43 -25.26
CA GLU A 211 1.79 -43.83 -25.59
C GLU A 211 0.41 -44.00 -26.22
N LYS A 212 -0.61 -43.32 -25.68
CA LYS A 212 -1.98 -43.31 -26.21
C LYS A 212 -2.02 -42.70 -27.61
N ALA A 213 -1.40 -41.55 -27.82
CA ALA A 213 -1.31 -40.90 -29.13
C ALA A 213 -0.61 -41.79 -30.18
N THR A 214 0.44 -42.52 -29.77
CA THR A 214 1.16 -43.46 -30.64
C THR A 214 0.29 -44.66 -31.02
N ARG A 215 -0.54 -45.17 -30.09
CA ARG A 215 -1.47 -46.28 -30.34
C ARG A 215 -2.60 -45.87 -31.29
N GLU A 216 -3.15 -44.67 -31.14
CA GLU A 216 -4.24 -44.16 -31.97
C GLU A 216 -3.75 -43.78 -33.38
N ASN A 217 -2.54 -43.24 -33.50
CA ASN A 217 -2.00 -42.75 -34.78
C ASN A 217 -0.59 -43.32 -35.09
N PRO A 218 -0.43 -44.65 -35.26
CA PRO A 218 0.89 -45.29 -35.32
C PRO A 218 1.71 -44.95 -36.57
N ARG A 219 1.09 -44.40 -37.61
CA ARG A 219 1.75 -44.03 -38.88
C ARG A 219 1.84 -42.51 -39.10
N ALA A 220 1.35 -41.70 -38.17
CA ALA A 220 1.47 -40.27 -38.27
C ALA A 220 2.93 -39.85 -38.03
N VAL A 221 3.41 -38.86 -38.79
CA VAL A 221 4.74 -38.30 -38.58
C VAL A 221 4.71 -37.47 -37.29
N ALA A 222 5.30 -37.98 -36.22
CA ALA A 222 5.34 -37.30 -34.92
C ALA A 222 6.47 -36.25 -34.84
N VAL A 223 7.62 -36.53 -35.45
CA VAL A 223 8.78 -35.64 -35.47
C VAL A 223 9.42 -35.68 -36.84
N TRP A 224 9.66 -34.52 -37.43
CA TRP A 224 10.43 -34.38 -38.66
C TRP A 224 11.67 -33.55 -38.39
N LYS A 225 12.84 -34.08 -38.74
CA LYS A 225 14.11 -33.37 -38.67
C LYS A 225 14.64 -33.19 -40.08
N THR A 226 14.83 -31.95 -40.51
CA THR A 226 15.41 -31.63 -41.81
C THR A 226 16.88 -32.10 -41.83
N PRO A 227 17.34 -32.81 -42.89
CA PRO A 227 18.74 -33.18 -42.98
C PRO A 227 19.62 -31.92 -43.12
N PHE A 228 20.69 -31.87 -42.32
CA PHE A 228 21.70 -30.81 -42.36
C PHE A 228 22.40 -30.84 -43.73
N ILE A 229 22.18 -29.81 -44.57
CA ILE A 229 22.96 -29.63 -45.80
C ILE A 229 24.37 -29.20 -45.37
N ARG A 230 25.34 -30.11 -45.42
CA ARG A 230 26.76 -29.74 -45.39
C ARG A 230 27.03 -28.91 -46.66
N ARG A 231 27.15 -27.58 -46.52
CA ARG A 231 27.77 -26.74 -47.56
C ARG A 231 29.20 -27.24 -47.74
N VAL A 232 29.45 -28.01 -48.80
CA VAL A 232 30.80 -28.20 -49.32
C VAL A 232 31.24 -26.84 -49.85
N ARG A 233 32.12 -26.14 -49.11
CA ARG A 233 32.84 -24.98 -49.64
C ARG A 233 33.75 -25.53 -50.74
N SER A 234 33.43 -25.26 -52.00
CA SER A 234 34.40 -25.36 -53.08
C SER A 234 35.53 -24.36 -52.81
N SER A 235 36.71 -24.87 -52.47
CA SER A 235 37.92 -24.07 -52.44
C SER A 235 38.24 -23.63 -53.87
N CYS A 236 37.90 -22.39 -54.23
CA CYS A 236 38.67 -21.66 -55.24
C CYS A 236 39.98 -21.23 -54.58
N LYS A 237 41.06 -21.98 -54.81
CA LYS A 237 42.42 -21.45 -54.77
C LYS A 237 42.95 -21.47 -56.21
N SER A 238 42.90 -20.31 -56.85
CA SER A 238 43.79 -19.95 -57.95
C SER A 238 45.17 -19.66 -57.37
N TYR A 239 46.20 -20.38 -57.81
CA TYR A 239 47.61 -20.03 -57.63
C TYR A 239 48.45 -20.65 -58.76
N GLY A 240 49.19 -19.79 -59.49
CA GLY A 240 50.30 -20.06 -60.43
C GLY A 240 49.90 -20.63 -61.79
N ASP A 241 50.26 -20.07 -62.95
CA ASP A 241 51.39 -19.19 -63.32
C ASP A 241 50.96 -17.97 -64.14
#